data_AF-A0A497KMQ7-F1
#
_entry.id   AF-A0A497KMQ7-F1
#
_cell.length_a   1.000
_cell.length_b   1.000
_cell.length_c   1.000
_cell.angle_alpha   90.00
_cell.angle_beta   90.00
_cell.angle_gamma   90.00
#
_symmetry.space_group_name_H-M   'P 1'
#
loop_
_entity.id
_entity.type
_entity.pdbx_description
1 polymer ?
#
loop_
_entity_poly.entity_id
_entity_poly.type
_entity_poly.pdbx_seq_one_letter_code
_entity_poly.pdbx_strand_id
1 'polypeptide(L)'
;MPYCVKCGEKIPEDAAFCPNCGTPVRADLRTRFETADWGERFVAWIIDMIVVGLFLAPFKWYLAWIKFTGLMTPHFLKFIPFVDLGFDNIAYFLYWTVTEGIYGQSIGKMIMKLKITRLNSGRIAMLQAAVESIGKAFLLPLDCLIGWILYSDKKQRLFNHISETVVIKIRH
;
A
#
# COMPACT_ATOMS: atom_id res chain seq x y z
N MET A 1 2.47 1.10 25.60
CA MET A 1 2.78 1.95 26.78
C MET A 1 3.95 2.89 26.53
N PRO A 2 3.70 4.12 26.04
CA PRO A 2 4.72 5.15 25.84
C PRO A 2 5.12 5.85 27.16
N TYR A 3 6.36 6.35 27.22
CA TYR A 3 6.88 7.20 28.30
C TYR A 3 7.13 8.61 27.76
N CYS A 4 7.02 9.63 28.61
CA CYS A 4 7.28 11.01 28.22
C CYS A 4 8.76 11.27 27.97
N VAL A 5 9.12 11.82 26.81
CA VAL A 5 10.52 12.16 26.48
C VAL A 5 11.10 13.30 27.31
N LYS A 6 10.24 14.16 27.88
CA LYS A 6 10.68 15.32 28.66
C LYS A 6 10.84 15.00 30.15
N CYS A 7 9.97 14.18 30.72
CA CYS A 7 9.95 13.91 32.16
C CYS A 7 9.99 12.43 32.56
N GLY A 8 9.98 11.49 31.60
CA GLY A 8 10.04 10.06 31.88
C GLY A 8 8.76 9.42 32.44
N GLU A 9 7.70 10.20 32.64
CA GLU A 9 6.44 9.70 33.22
C GLU A 9 5.74 8.68 32.30
N LYS A 10 5.05 7.71 32.90
CA LYS A 10 4.26 6.72 32.16
C LYS A 10 3.00 7.37 31.62
N ILE A 11 2.79 7.28 30.30
CA ILE A 11 1.66 7.94 29.64
C ILE A 11 0.52 6.93 29.40
N PRO A 12 -0.72 7.23 29.81
CA PRO A 12 -1.89 6.42 29.45
C PRO A 12 -2.14 6.48 27.94
N GLU A 13 -2.56 5.38 27.31
CA GLU A 13 -2.55 5.23 25.84
C GLU A 13 -3.40 6.26 25.08
N ASP A 14 -4.37 6.89 25.74
CA ASP A 14 -5.27 7.89 25.15
C ASP A 14 -4.94 9.36 25.50
N ALA A 15 -3.85 9.63 26.22
CA ALA A 15 -3.52 10.98 26.68
C ALA A 15 -2.95 11.88 25.56
N ALA A 16 -3.59 13.02 25.33
CA ALA A 16 -3.09 14.04 24.38
C ALA A 16 -1.86 14.80 24.92
N PHE A 17 -1.74 14.92 26.24
CA PHE A 17 -0.69 15.63 26.96
C PHE A 17 -0.15 14.75 28.09
N CYS A 18 1.13 14.92 28.42
CA CYS A 18 1.71 14.26 29.58
C CYS A 18 1.05 14.82 30.87
N PRO A 19 0.50 13.96 31.75
CA PRO A 19 -0.17 14.41 32.98
C PRO A 19 0.78 15.09 33.98
N ASN A 20 2.09 14.82 33.86
CA ASN A 20 3.10 15.36 34.77
C ASN A 20 3.71 16.69 34.24
N CYS A 21 4.14 16.74 32.98
CA CYS A 21 4.86 17.92 32.45
C CYS A 21 4.10 18.76 31.42
N GLY A 22 2.87 18.37 31.05
CA GLY A 22 2.04 19.10 30.08
C GLY A 22 2.54 19.06 28.62
N THR A 23 3.60 18.30 28.31
CA THR A 23 4.14 18.20 26.94
C THR A 23 3.18 17.42 26.05
N PRO A 24 2.85 17.88 24.83
CA PRO A 24 1.94 17.18 23.92
C PRO A 24 2.54 15.85 23.48
N VAL A 25 1.83 14.75 23.72
CA VAL A 25 2.27 13.38 23.43
C VAL A 25 2.07 13.04 21.95
N ARG A 26 0.97 13.54 21.36
CA ARG A 26 0.61 13.24 19.96
C ARG A 26 1.58 13.83 18.93
N ALA A 27 2.25 14.93 19.26
CA ALA A 27 3.23 15.56 18.38
C ALA A 27 4.51 14.70 18.26
N ASP A 28 4.93 14.08 19.36
CA ASP A 28 6.17 13.30 19.43
C ASP A 28 6.01 11.85 18.91
N LEU A 29 4.78 11.32 18.93
CA LEU A 29 4.47 10.06 18.25
C LEU A 29 4.51 10.22 16.72
N ARG A 30 4.02 11.36 16.20
CA ARG A 30 4.04 11.65 14.75
C ARG A 30 5.46 11.83 14.21
N THR A 31 6.38 12.38 14.99
CA THR A 31 7.80 12.50 14.60
C THR A 31 8.54 11.15 14.61
N ARG A 32 8.08 10.16 15.37
CA ARG A 32 8.63 8.79 15.32
C ARG A 32 8.15 7.94 14.15
N PHE A 33 6.97 8.21 13.61
CA PHE A 33 6.50 7.55 12.39
C PHE A 33 6.93 8.34 11.17
N GLU A 34 8.18 8.11 10.74
CA GLU A 34 8.65 8.56 9.44
C GLU A 34 7.70 8.01 8.38
N THR A 35 6.90 8.89 7.77
CA THR A 35 5.95 8.50 6.74
C THR A 35 6.76 8.10 5.52
N ALA A 36 6.43 6.93 4.96
CA ALA A 36 7.20 6.38 3.85
C ALA A 36 7.15 7.35 2.67
N ASP A 37 8.32 7.69 2.14
CA ASP A 37 8.46 8.59 1.01
C ASP A 37 7.83 7.99 -0.25
N TRP A 38 7.51 8.86 -1.21
CA TRP A 38 6.86 8.45 -2.46
C TRP A 38 7.67 7.40 -3.22
N GLY A 39 9.01 7.58 -3.25
CA GLY A 39 9.94 6.65 -3.87
C GLY A 39 9.98 5.28 -3.20
N GLU A 40 9.97 5.21 -1.87
CA GLU A 40 10.00 3.92 -1.15
C GLU A 40 8.75 3.08 -1.46
N ARG A 41 7.59 3.74 -1.57
CA ARG A 41 6.33 3.08 -1.95
C ARG A 41 6.31 2.64 -3.41
N PHE A 42 6.97 3.39 -4.29
CA PHE A 42 7.12 3.03 -5.69
C PHE A 42 8.04 1.81 -5.86
N VAL A 43 9.17 1.80 -5.14
CA VAL A 43 10.08 0.64 -5.11
C VAL A 43 9.38 -0.60 -4.54
N ALA A 44 8.62 -0.46 -3.44
CA ALA A 44 7.83 -1.57 -2.90
C ALA A 44 6.84 -2.14 -3.94
N TRP A 45 6.21 -1.28 -4.73
CA TRP A 45 5.30 -1.69 -5.79
C TRP A 45 6.02 -2.41 -6.95
N ILE A 46 7.20 -1.93 -7.37
CA ILE A 46 8.04 -2.63 -8.36
C ILE A 46 8.41 -4.03 -7.88
N ILE A 47 8.79 -4.16 -6.60
CA ILE A 47 9.15 -5.47 -6.02
C ILE A 47 7.94 -6.41 -6.07
N ASP A 48 6.75 -5.94 -5.69
CA ASP A 48 5.52 -6.73 -5.78
C ASP A 48 5.22 -7.17 -7.24
N MET A 49 5.46 -6.29 -8.22
CA MET A 49 5.32 -6.64 -9.64
C MET A 49 6.26 -7.77 -10.06
N ILE A 50 7.51 -7.73 -9.62
CA ILE A 50 8.50 -8.78 -9.93
C ILE A 50 8.11 -10.09 -9.26
N VAL A 51 7.70 -10.05 -7.99
CA VAL A 51 7.33 -11.25 -7.21
C VAL A 51 6.13 -11.97 -7.84
N VAL A 52 5.04 -11.25 -8.09
CA VAL A 52 3.84 -11.84 -8.70
C VAL A 52 4.09 -12.19 -10.17
N GLY A 53 4.86 -11.37 -10.90
CA GLY A 53 5.26 -11.63 -12.28
C GLY A 53 6.05 -12.93 -12.43
N LEU A 54 7.00 -13.19 -11.54
CA LEU A 54 7.76 -14.45 -11.50
C LEU A 54 6.83 -15.64 -11.20
N PHE A 55 5.86 -15.47 -10.30
CA PHE A 55 4.91 -16.52 -9.96
C PHE A 55 3.94 -16.84 -11.12
N LEU A 56 3.52 -15.83 -11.89
CA LEU A 56 2.65 -16.00 -13.05
C LEU A 56 3.39 -16.43 -14.31
N ALA A 57 4.71 -16.21 -14.41
CA ALA A 57 5.53 -16.57 -15.56
C ALA A 57 5.42 -18.05 -15.99
N PRO A 58 5.56 -19.06 -15.11
CA PRO A 58 5.41 -20.46 -15.52
C PRO A 58 3.98 -20.78 -15.98
N PHE A 59 2.97 -20.17 -15.35
CA PHE A 59 1.57 -20.32 -15.73
C PHE A 59 1.30 -19.72 -17.11
N LYS A 60 1.88 -18.55 -17.41
CA LYS A 60 1.83 -17.93 -18.74
C LYS A 60 2.55 -18.75 -19.79
N TRP A 61 3.72 -19.30 -19.47
CA TRP A 61 4.47 -20.16 -20.38
C TRP A 61 3.67 -21.43 -20.73
N TYR A 62 3.03 -22.04 -19.72
CA TYR A 62 2.14 -23.18 -19.90
C TYR A 62 0.91 -22.82 -20.75
N LEU A 63 0.23 -21.71 -20.47
CA LEU A 63 -0.90 -21.24 -21.29
C LEU A 63 -0.47 -20.87 -22.72
N ALA A 64 0.71 -20.29 -22.91
CA ALA A 64 1.27 -19.97 -24.21
C ALA A 64 1.60 -21.24 -25.02
N TRP A 65 2.11 -22.28 -24.35
CA TRP A 65 2.32 -23.60 -24.95
C TRP A 65 1.00 -24.22 -25.42
N ILE A 66 -0.07 -24.16 -24.62
CA ILE A 66 -1.41 -24.61 -25.02
C ILE A 66 -1.94 -23.77 -26.21
N LYS A 67 -1.73 -22.45 -26.19
CA LYS A 67 -2.13 -21.58 -27.32
C LYS A 67 -1.37 -21.90 -28.60
N PHE A 68 -0.10 -22.27 -28.50
CA PHE A 68 0.72 -22.72 -29.62
C PHE A 68 0.17 -24.00 -30.28
N THR A 69 -0.56 -24.84 -29.52
CA THR A 69 -1.25 -26.03 -30.05
C THR A 69 -2.60 -25.77 -30.75
N GLY A 70 -3.00 -24.51 -30.97
CA GLY A 70 -4.03 -24.16 -31.97
C GLY A 70 -5.35 -23.59 -31.45
N LEU A 71 -5.47 -23.18 -30.18
CA LEU A 71 -6.67 -22.47 -29.71
C LEU A 71 -6.51 -20.96 -29.90
N MET A 72 -7.14 -20.41 -30.95
CA MET A 72 -7.21 -18.96 -31.22
C MET A 72 -7.67 -18.21 -29.98
N THR A 73 -6.82 -17.34 -29.43
CA THR A 73 -7.25 -16.37 -28.43
C THR A 73 -7.71 -15.10 -29.16
N PRO A 74 -8.93 -14.60 -28.94
CA PRO A 74 -9.41 -13.41 -29.63
C PRO A 74 -8.57 -12.17 -29.27
N HIS A 75 -8.07 -11.50 -30.31
CA HIS A 75 -7.17 -10.34 -30.28
C HIS A 75 -7.82 -9.05 -29.70
N PHE A 76 -9.10 -9.09 -29.33
CA PHE A 76 -9.87 -7.91 -28.94
C PHE A 76 -9.52 -7.37 -27.53
N LEU A 77 -8.91 -8.19 -26.66
CA LEU A 77 -8.57 -7.80 -25.28
C LEU A 77 -7.34 -6.87 -25.16
N LYS A 78 -6.67 -6.53 -26.26
CA LYS A 78 -5.38 -5.81 -26.26
C LYS A 78 -5.52 -4.36 -26.77
N PHE A 79 -6.61 -3.68 -26.40
CA PHE A 79 -7.01 -2.43 -27.07
C PHE A 79 -6.54 -1.14 -26.37
N ILE A 80 -5.95 -1.20 -25.17
CA ILE A 80 -5.47 0.02 -24.48
C ILE A 80 -4.14 -0.26 -23.78
N PRO A 81 -3.02 0.37 -24.18
CA PRO A 81 -1.68 0.10 -23.62
C PRO A 81 -1.52 0.49 -22.14
N PHE A 82 -2.54 1.12 -21.54
CA PHE A 82 -2.53 1.59 -20.15
C PHE A 82 -3.69 1.03 -19.30
N VAL A 83 -4.64 0.31 -19.91
CA VAL A 83 -5.82 -0.26 -19.23
C VAL A 83 -6.06 -1.66 -19.80
N ASP A 84 -5.08 -2.55 -19.63
CA ASP A 84 -5.33 -3.97 -19.89
C ASP A 84 -6.22 -4.49 -18.74
N LEU A 85 -7.52 -4.68 -18.96
CA LEU A 85 -8.37 -5.51 -18.10
C LEU A 85 -8.01 -7.00 -18.24
N GLY A 86 -6.72 -7.30 -18.37
CA GLY A 86 -6.19 -8.64 -18.52
C GLY A 86 -6.21 -9.40 -17.21
N PHE A 87 -6.12 -10.73 -17.33
CA PHE A 87 -5.98 -11.67 -16.22
C PHE A 87 -4.89 -11.24 -15.22
N ASP A 88 -3.83 -10.60 -15.72
CA ASP A 88 -2.72 -10.09 -14.92
C ASP A 88 -3.14 -9.02 -13.91
N ASN A 89 -3.87 -7.98 -14.34
CA ASN A 89 -4.28 -6.91 -13.44
C ASN A 89 -5.29 -7.38 -12.40
N ILE A 90 -6.14 -8.35 -12.74
CA ILE A 90 -7.03 -9.02 -11.79
C ILE A 90 -6.21 -9.84 -10.78
N ALA A 91 -5.19 -10.57 -11.23
CA ALA A 91 -4.31 -11.33 -10.35
C ALA A 91 -3.52 -10.40 -9.40
N TYR A 92 -2.97 -9.30 -9.90
CA TYR A 92 -2.32 -8.27 -9.08
C TYR A 92 -3.29 -7.63 -8.08
N PHE A 93 -4.50 -7.29 -8.52
CA PHE A 93 -5.55 -6.73 -7.67
C PHE A 93 -5.93 -7.67 -6.53
N LEU A 94 -6.15 -8.96 -6.84
CA LEU A 94 -6.46 -9.98 -5.85
C LEU A 94 -5.29 -10.19 -4.88
N TYR A 95 -4.07 -10.30 -5.39
CA TYR A 95 -2.86 -10.42 -4.56
C TYR A 95 -2.74 -9.28 -3.55
N TRP A 96 -2.82 -8.01 -3.99
CA TRP A 96 -2.73 -6.87 -3.09
C TRP A 96 -3.91 -6.81 -2.12
N THR A 97 -5.14 -7.05 -2.60
CA THR A 97 -6.34 -6.98 -1.73
C THR A 97 -6.27 -8.02 -0.61
N VAL A 98 -5.85 -9.25 -0.93
CA VAL A 98 -5.75 -10.33 0.06
C VAL A 98 -4.58 -10.10 1.02
N THR A 99 -3.40 -9.77 0.51
CA THR A 99 -2.21 -9.58 1.36
C THR A 99 -2.35 -8.34 2.25
N GLU A 100 -2.80 -7.22 1.70
CA GLU A 100 -3.05 -6.01 2.48
C GLU A 100 -4.27 -6.14 3.40
N GLY A 101 -5.29 -6.90 3.01
CA GLY A 101 -6.46 -7.17 3.85
C GLY A 101 -6.17 -8.07 5.05
N ILE A 102 -5.35 -9.12 4.88
CA ILE A 102 -5.02 -10.08 5.95
C ILE A 102 -3.83 -9.62 6.79
N TYR A 103 -2.73 -9.24 6.13
CA TYR A 103 -1.46 -8.95 6.79
C TYR A 103 -1.22 -7.44 7.00
N GLY A 104 -2.01 -6.57 6.38
CA GLY A 104 -1.81 -5.12 6.41
C GLY A 104 -0.59 -4.64 5.59
N GLN A 105 0.04 -5.55 4.86
CA GLN A 105 1.26 -5.34 4.06
C GLN A 105 1.32 -6.33 2.90
N SER A 106 1.86 -5.88 1.77
CA SER A 106 2.28 -6.73 0.66
C SER A 106 3.75 -7.17 0.84
N ILE A 107 4.20 -8.16 0.07
CA ILE A 107 5.58 -8.69 0.17
C ILE A 107 6.62 -7.60 -0.12
N GLY A 108 6.42 -6.78 -1.15
CA GLY A 108 7.30 -5.65 -1.46
C GLY A 108 7.33 -4.61 -0.34
N LYS A 109 6.19 -4.37 0.33
CA LYS A 109 6.14 -3.50 1.52
C LYS A 109 6.84 -4.13 2.71
N MET A 110 6.73 -5.44 2.92
CA MET A 110 7.48 -6.14 3.98
C MET A 110 8.99 -5.97 3.78
N ILE A 111 9.49 -6.15 2.55
CA ILE A 111 10.90 -5.98 2.20
C ILE A 111 11.37 -4.54 2.47
N MET A 112 10.55 -3.56 2.09
CA MET A 112 10.81 -2.14 2.35
C MET A 112 10.52 -1.70 3.80
N LYS A 113 10.12 -2.65 4.67
CA LYS A 113 9.73 -2.40 6.08
C LYS A 113 8.63 -1.34 6.22
N LEU A 114 7.66 -1.34 5.30
CA LEU A 114 6.55 -0.42 5.25
C LEU A 114 5.27 -1.07 5.76
N LYS A 115 4.56 -0.40 6.68
CA LYS A 115 3.25 -0.85 7.18
C LYS A 115 2.16 0.12 6.85
N ILE A 116 1.02 -0.41 6.39
CA ILE A 116 -0.20 0.37 6.29
C ILE A 116 -0.89 0.34 7.66
N THR A 117 -1.22 1.50 8.19
CA THR A 117 -1.99 1.64 9.43
C THR A 117 -3.11 2.65 9.21
N ARG A 118 -4.23 2.46 9.90
CA ARG A 118 -5.34 3.40 9.89
C ARG A 118 -5.01 4.61 10.76
N LEU A 119 -5.55 5.77 10.42
CA LEU A 119 -5.48 6.96 11.28
C LEU A 119 -6.22 6.79 12.61
N ASN A 120 -7.17 5.85 12.68
CA ASN A 120 -8.10 5.66 13.81
C ASN A 120 -7.96 4.29 14.50
N SER A 121 -6.71 3.84 14.70
CA SER A 121 -6.27 2.68 15.52
C SER A 121 -6.85 1.27 15.25
N GLY A 122 -7.66 1.07 14.20
CA GLY A 122 -8.19 -0.25 13.80
C GLY A 122 -7.35 -1.00 12.74
N ARG A 123 -7.59 -2.32 12.60
CA ARG A 123 -7.12 -3.12 11.44
C ARG A 123 -7.76 -2.59 10.15
N ILE A 124 -7.09 -2.81 9.02
CA ILE A 124 -7.61 -2.41 7.70
C ILE A 124 -8.82 -3.28 7.36
N ALA A 125 -9.94 -2.63 7.02
CA ALA A 125 -11.11 -3.35 6.51
C ALA A 125 -10.82 -3.84 5.09
N MET A 126 -11.26 -5.06 4.75
CA MET A 126 -10.99 -5.67 3.44
C MET A 126 -11.48 -4.81 2.27
N LEU A 127 -12.57 -4.06 2.45
CA LEU A 127 -13.07 -3.07 1.49
C LEU A 127 -12.11 -1.91 1.26
N GLN A 128 -11.45 -1.42 2.31
CA GLN A 128 -10.46 -0.34 2.19
C GLN A 128 -9.19 -0.85 1.49
N ALA A 129 -8.75 -2.06 1.79
CA ALA A 129 -7.65 -2.71 1.08
C ALA A 129 -7.98 -2.90 -0.41
N ALA A 130 -9.23 -3.27 -0.74
CA ALA A 130 -9.68 -3.37 -2.12
C ALA A 130 -9.65 -2.01 -2.83
N VAL A 131 -10.20 -0.95 -2.24
CA VAL A 131 -10.20 0.40 -2.84
C VAL A 131 -8.77 0.88 -3.12
N GLU A 132 -7.83 0.65 -2.19
CA GLU A 132 -6.42 0.95 -2.43
C GLU A 132 -5.80 0.11 -3.53
N SER A 133 -6.16 -1.16 -3.60
CA SER A 133 -5.65 -2.10 -4.62
C SER A 133 -6.17 -1.74 -6.01
N ILE A 134 -7.38 -1.19 -6.14
CA ILE A 134 -7.91 -0.66 -7.42
C ILE A 134 -7.05 0.50 -7.92
N GLY A 135 -6.74 1.45 -7.03
CA GLY A 135 -5.87 2.59 -7.36
C GLY A 135 -4.49 2.13 -7.85
N LYS A 136 -3.94 1.08 -7.23
CA LYS A 136 -2.64 0.48 -7.59
C LYS A 136 -2.68 -0.33 -8.89
N ALA A 137 -3.74 -1.10 -9.12
CA ALA A 137 -3.80 -2.05 -10.23
C ALA A 137 -4.20 -1.38 -11.57
N PHE A 138 -5.07 -0.36 -11.53
CA PHE A 138 -5.66 0.21 -12.76
C PHE A 138 -5.36 1.68 -12.98
N LEU A 139 -5.18 2.44 -11.91
CA LEU A 139 -5.13 3.90 -11.97
C LEU A 139 -3.81 4.46 -11.45
N LEU A 140 -2.75 3.67 -11.38
CA LEU A 140 -1.52 4.04 -10.69
C LEU A 140 -0.92 5.38 -11.18
N PRO A 141 -0.72 5.64 -12.49
CA PRO A 141 -0.20 6.94 -12.93
C PRO A 141 -1.16 8.10 -12.67
N LEU A 142 -2.49 7.86 -12.72
CA LEU A 142 -3.50 8.87 -12.40
C LEU A 142 -3.57 9.14 -10.89
N ASP A 143 -3.50 8.12 -10.06
CA ASP A 143 -3.42 8.20 -8.59
C ASP A 143 -2.17 8.97 -8.15
N CYS A 144 -1.02 8.71 -8.80
CA CYS A 144 0.20 9.48 -8.60
C CYS A 144 0.02 10.96 -8.92
N LEU A 145 -0.50 11.26 -10.12
CA LEU A 145 -0.63 12.63 -10.60
C LEU A 145 -1.62 13.43 -9.74
N ILE A 146 -2.77 12.83 -9.42
CA ILE A 146 -3.80 13.48 -8.59
C ILE A 146 -3.29 13.62 -7.15
N GLY A 147 -2.60 12.62 -6.59
CA GLY A 147 -2.02 12.71 -5.26
C GLY A 147 -0.97 13.81 -5.14
N TRP A 148 -0.15 14.01 -6.18
CA TRP A 148 0.83 15.09 -6.21
C TRP A 148 0.18 16.48 -6.34
N ILE A 149 -0.88 16.61 -7.14
CA ILE A 149 -1.60 17.88 -7.33
C ILE A 149 -2.46 18.27 -6.11
N LEU A 150 -3.24 17.34 -5.55
CA LEU A 150 -4.16 17.64 -4.43
C LEU A 150 -3.48 17.66 -3.06
N TYR A 151 -2.46 16.82 -2.84
CA TYR A 151 -1.89 16.56 -1.50
C TYR A 151 -0.35 16.56 -1.47
N SER A 152 0.28 17.49 -2.22
CA SER A 152 1.74 17.66 -2.28
C SER A 152 2.41 17.73 -0.89
N ASP A 153 1.77 18.44 0.05
CA ASP A 153 2.32 18.70 1.40
C ASP A 153 2.40 17.45 2.30
N LYS A 154 1.55 16.43 2.08
CA LYS A 154 1.44 15.26 2.96
C LYS A 154 2.11 13.99 2.42
N LYS A 155 2.68 14.01 1.20
CA LYS A 155 3.27 12.82 0.54
C LYS A 155 2.34 11.58 0.54
N GLN A 156 1.03 11.80 0.34
CA GLN A 156 0.00 10.75 0.34
C GLN A 156 -0.64 10.59 -1.05
N ARG A 157 -1.08 9.36 -1.37
CA ARG A 157 -1.82 9.04 -2.62
C ARG A 157 -3.29 9.40 -2.47
N LEU A 158 -4.01 9.58 -3.58
CA LEU A 158 -5.44 9.87 -3.59
C LEU A 158 -6.20 8.73 -2.90
N PHE A 159 -5.95 7.48 -3.30
CA PHE A 159 -6.67 6.34 -2.74
C PHE A 159 -6.32 6.05 -1.27
N ASN A 160 -5.11 6.39 -0.83
CA ASN A 160 -4.75 6.33 0.60
C ASN A 160 -5.50 7.37 1.44
N HIS A 161 -5.74 8.56 0.87
CA HIS A 161 -6.56 9.56 1.55
C HIS A 161 -8.02 9.10 1.66
N ILE A 162 -8.57 8.55 0.56
CA ILE A 162 -9.93 8.02 0.52
C ILE A 162 -10.11 6.83 1.48
N SER A 163 -9.08 5.98 1.63
CA SER A 163 -9.12 4.85 2.57
C SER A 163 -8.77 5.21 4.01
N GLU A 164 -8.46 6.49 4.30
CA GLU A 164 -7.99 6.98 5.61
C GLU A 164 -6.80 6.18 6.16
N THR A 165 -5.92 5.71 5.28
CA THR A 165 -4.73 4.95 5.64
C THR A 165 -3.46 5.76 5.46
N VAL A 166 -2.47 5.44 6.29
CA VAL A 166 -1.12 5.99 6.20
C VAL A 166 -0.12 4.86 6.15
N VAL A 167 0.90 5.01 5.31
CA VAL A 167 2.03 4.09 5.23
C VAL A 167 3.16 4.63 6.10
N ILE A 168 3.48 3.90 7.15
CA ILE A 168 4.55 4.21 8.10
C ILE A 168 5.73 3.29 7.86
N LYS A 169 6.94 3.79 8.09
CA LYS A 169 8.16 2.98 8.09
C LYS A 169 8.35 2.34 9.46
N ILE A 170 8.51 1.02 9.50
CA ILE A 170 8.85 0.30 10.73
C ILE A 170 10.38 0.29 10.82
N ARG A 171 10.95 1.24 11.57
CA ARG A 171 12.35 1.16 11.98
C ARG A 171 12.42 0.12 13.12
N HIS A 172 13.21 -0.93 12.90
CA HIS A 172 13.65 -1.83 13.97
C HIS A 172 14.80 -1.19 14.73
#